data_AF-A0A3D5TKL8-F1
#
_entry.id   AF-A0A3D5TKL8-F1
#
_cell.length_a   1.000
_cell.length_b   1.000
_cell.length_c   1.000
_cell.angle_alpha   90.00
_cell.angle_beta   90.00
_cell.angle_gamma   90.00
#
_symmetry.space_group_name_H-M   'P 1'
#
loop_
_entity.id
_entity.type
_entity.pdbx_description
1 polymer ?
#
loop_
_entity_poly.entity_id
_entity_poly.type
_entity_poly.pdbx_seq_one_letter_code
_entity_poly.pdbx_strand_id
1 'polypeptide(L)'
;MMKRITLVCGHYGSGKTNFSLNLALNAAKRGERITLVDLDIVNPYFRTADYKDELEAAGVNVIAQNLEGTTLDAPALSARMFSVFEESMGRVIIDVGGDDAGATALGRFSRQLNESGYDMLCVINKYRKFISDPEEAVEMLAEIEAACRLKATGIVNNSHLGAQTTAQDILASVPYAEKTAELASLPLVCTTAPKSVASELEGKIENLCPVDVLVKLPW
;
A
#
# COMPACT_ATOMS: atom_id res chain seq x y z
N MET A 1 -7.86 -13.96 -7.65
CA MET A 1 -6.54 -13.57 -8.23
C MET A 1 -6.50 -12.04 -8.24
N MET A 2 -5.39 -11.42 -7.80
CA MET A 2 -5.27 -9.96 -7.84
C MET A 2 -5.28 -9.46 -9.28
N LYS A 3 -5.95 -8.32 -9.52
CA LYS A 3 -6.00 -7.65 -10.82
C LYS A 3 -4.65 -7.02 -11.17
N ARG A 4 -4.51 -6.65 -12.45
CA ARG A 4 -3.28 -6.03 -12.98
C ARG A 4 -2.88 -4.77 -12.23
N ILE A 5 -3.86 -3.92 -11.90
CA ILE A 5 -3.65 -2.67 -11.16
C ILE A 5 -4.07 -2.91 -9.71
N THR A 6 -3.13 -2.70 -8.79
CA THR A 6 -3.35 -2.75 -7.34
C THR A 6 -3.07 -1.37 -6.74
N LEU A 7 -4.05 -0.81 -6.05
CA LEU A 7 -3.95 0.45 -5.31
C LEU A 7 -3.73 0.11 -3.84
N VAL A 8 -2.79 0.79 -3.19
CA VAL A 8 -2.49 0.61 -1.76
C VAL A 8 -2.77 1.92 -1.05
N CYS A 9 -3.71 1.91 -0.11
CA CYS A 9 -4.17 3.09 0.65
C CYS A 9 -4.30 2.78 2.15
N GLY A 10 -4.67 3.77 2.96
CA GLY A 10 -4.82 3.64 4.41
C GLY A 10 -4.06 4.70 5.20
N HIS A 11 -4.26 4.76 6.51
CA HIS A 11 -3.77 5.85 7.37
C HIS A 11 -2.24 6.06 7.33
N TYR A 12 -1.78 7.28 7.66
CA TYR A 12 -0.36 7.58 7.80
C TYR A 12 0.33 6.64 8.81
N GLY A 13 1.50 6.15 8.45
CA GLY A 13 2.25 5.21 9.28
C GLY A 13 1.70 3.77 9.35
N SER A 14 0.62 3.43 8.63
CA SER A 14 0.15 2.04 8.55
C SER A 14 1.08 1.10 7.79
N GLY A 15 2.15 1.62 7.17
CA GLY A 15 3.19 0.85 6.49
C GLY A 15 2.91 0.51 5.02
N LYS A 16 2.01 1.27 4.37
CA LYS A 16 1.68 1.17 2.93
C LYS A 16 2.90 1.07 2.02
N THR A 17 3.83 2.00 2.12
CA THR A 17 5.03 2.01 1.27
C THR A 17 5.85 0.74 1.42
N ASN A 18 6.09 0.29 2.66
CA ASN A 18 6.78 -0.99 2.88
C ASN A 18 6.03 -2.17 2.26
N PHE A 19 4.70 -2.18 2.38
CA PHE A 19 3.86 -3.20 1.77
C PHE A 19 3.92 -3.16 0.24
N SER A 20 3.80 -1.98 -0.37
CA SER A 20 3.91 -1.76 -1.82
C SER A 20 5.28 -2.20 -2.38
N LEU A 21 6.38 -1.86 -1.69
CA LEU A 21 7.73 -2.31 -2.04
C LEU A 21 7.83 -3.84 -2.01
N ASN A 22 7.31 -4.49 -0.96
CA ASN A 22 7.30 -5.95 -0.85
C ASN A 22 6.49 -6.60 -1.98
N LEU A 23 5.31 -6.06 -2.31
CA LEU A 23 4.51 -6.56 -3.42
C LEU A 23 5.27 -6.46 -4.75
N ALA A 24 5.93 -5.32 -5.01
CA ALA A 24 6.68 -5.09 -6.24
C ALA A 24 7.90 -6.01 -6.35
N LEU A 25 8.73 -6.07 -5.30
CA LEU A 25 9.92 -6.93 -5.26
C LEU A 25 9.56 -8.41 -5.37
N ASN A 26 8.48 -8.85 -4.72
CA ASN A 26 8.04 -10.24 -4.83
C ASN A 26 7.50 -10.57 -6.24
N ALA A 27 6.85 -9.62 -6.91
CA ALA A 27 6.44 -9.79 -8.32
C ALA A 27 7.67 -9.88 -9.24
N ALA A 28 8.64 -8.98 -9.09
CA ALA A 28 9.87 -9.01 -9.87
C ALA A 28 10.67 -10.31 -9.66
N LYS A 29 10.78 -10.80 -8.42
CA LYS A 29 11.40 -12.11 -8.09
C LYS A 29 10.72 -13.29 -8.78
N ARG A 30 9.43 -13.20 -9.08
CA ARG A 30 8.68 -14.21 -9.86
C ARG A 30 8.81 -14.03 -11.38
N GLY A 31 9.60 -13.05 -11.84
CA GLY A 31 9.77 -12.73 -13.25
C GLY A 31 8.60 -11.96 -13.86
N GLU A 32 7.70 -11.40 -13.04
CA GLU A 32 6.62 -10.55 -13.53
C GLU A 32 7.18 -9.20 -13.99
N ARG A 33 6.70 -8.71 -15.13
CA ARG A 33 6.88 -7.29 -15.47
C ARG A 33 6.03 -6.46 -14.50
N ILE A 34 6.68 -5.63 -13.70
CA ILE A 34 6.04 -4.89 -12.62
C ILE A 34 6.45 -3.42 -12.65
N THR A 35 5.46 -2.55 -12.48
CA THR A 35 5.65 -1.11 -12.29
C THR A 35 5.15 -0.71 -10.91
N LEU A 36 5.97 0.00 -10.14
CA LEU A 36 5.60 0.63 -8.88
C LEU A 36 5.49 2.14 -9.08
N VAL A 37 4.37 2.69 -8.64
CA VAL A 37 4.03 4.10 -8.76
C VAL A 37 3.91 4.72 -7.38
N ASP A 38 4.59 5.83 -7.15
CA ASP A 38 4.52 6.61 -5.92
C ASP A 38 3.68 7.87 -6.16
N LEU A 39 2.48 7.91 -5.57
CA LEU A 39 1.59 9.06 -5.58
C LEU A 39 1.61 9.84 -4.27
N ASP A 40 2.38 9.42 -3.25
CA ASP A 40 2.43 10.13 -1.97
C ASP A 40 3.18 11.46 -2.15
N ILE A 41 2.41 12.51 -2.44
CA ILE A 41 2.87 13.88 -2.66
C ILE A 41 3.24 14.62 -1.38
N VAL A 42 2.90 14.07 -0.21
CA VAL A 42 2.98 14.80 1.06
C VAL A 42 4.05 14.26 1.96
N ASN A 43 4.36 12.96 1.94
CA ASN A 43 5.34 12.37 2.83
C ASN A 43 6.79 12.61 2.35
N PRO A 44 7.58 13.47 3.03
CA PRO A 44 8.95 13.75 2.59
C PRO A 44 9.96 12.70 3.12
N TYR A 45 9.54 11.78 4.00
CA TYR A 45 10.46 10.94 4.78
C TYR A 45 10.55 9.48 4.31
N PHE A 46 9.53 8.97 3.63
CA PHE A 46 9.46 7.55 3.25
C PHE A 46 8.97 7.41 1.81
N ARG A 47 9.80 7.83 0.85
CA ARG A 47 9.39 7.84 -0.55
C ARG A 47 9.92 6.62 -1.27
N THR A 48 9.14 6.10 -2.19
CA THR A 48 9.60 5.04 -3.10
C THR A 48 10.81 5.51 -3.90
N ALA A 49 10.90 6.81 -4.17
CA ALA A 49 12.07 7.43 -4.80
C ALA A 49 13.40 7.13 -4.08
N ASP A 50 13.38 6.99 -2.75
CA ASP A 50 14.59 6.69 -1.96
C ASP A 50 15.11 5.26 -2.20
N TYR A 51 14.27 4.38 -2.75
CA TYR A 51 14.56 2.98 -3.05
C TYR A 51 14.65 2.69 -4.55
N LYS A 52 14.62 3.73 -5.40
CA LYS A 52 14.51 3.59 -6.85
C LYS A 52 15.61 2.71 -7.45
N ASP A 53 16.87 2.97 -7.12
CA ASP A 53 18.00 2.23 -7.70
C ASP A 53 17.96 0.75 -7.30
N GLU A 54 17.59 0.45 -6.05
CA GLU A 54 17.44 -0.93 -5.56
C GLU A 54 16.27 -1.66 -6.24
N LEU A 55 15.15 -0.96 -6.45
CA LEU A 55 13.97 -1.46 -7.14
C LEU A 55 14.27 -1.75 -8.62
N GLU A 56 14.91 -0.80 -9.32
CA GLU A 56 15.27 -0.95 -10.73
C GLU A 56 16.31 -2.06 -10.92
N ALA A 57 17.30 -2.18 -10.03
CA ALA A 57 18.24 -3.29 -10.03
C ALA A 57 17.56 -4.66 -9.80
N ALA A 58 16.44 -4.68 -9.08
CA ALA A 58 15.62 -5.87 -8.90
C ALA A 58 14.63 -6.13 -10.06
N GLY A 59 14.60 -5.26 -11.09
CA GLY A 59 13.74 -5.41 -12.26
C GLY A 59 12.35 -4.75 -12.13
N VAL A 60 12.16 -3.87 -11.15
CA VAL A 60 10.94 -3.08 -10.98
C VAL A 60 11.05 -1.77 -11.75
N ASN A 61 10.08 -1.47 -12.61
CA ASN A 61 9.95 -0.16 -13.22
C ASN A 61 9.36 0.83 -12.20
N VAL A 62 9.98 1.99 -11.99
CA VAL A 62 9.54 2.95 -10.95
C VAL A 62 9.05 4.26 -11.56
N ILE A 63 7.84 4.66 -11.20
CA ILE A 63 7.27 5.98 -11.52
C ILE A 63 7.11 6.75 -10.21
N ALA A 64 8.03 7.67 -9.93
CA ALA A 64 8.00 8.53 -8.75
C ALA A 64 8.31 9.99 -9.14
N GLN A 65 8.01 10.94 -8.25
CA GLN A 65 8.42 12.33 -8.42
C GLN A 65 9.93 12.48 -8.19
N ASN A 66 10.62 13.22 -9.05
CA ASN A 66 12.03 13.52 -8.87
C ASN A 66 12.22 14.61 -7.79
N LEU A 67 13.30 14.49 -7.03
CA LEU A 67 13.71 15.36 -5.92
C LEU A 67 14.10 16.81 -6.32
N GLU A 68 14.17 17.15 -7.62
CA GLU A 68 14.59 18.48 -8.07
C GLU A 68 13.50 19.56 -8.00
N GLY A 69 12.26 19.19 -7.62
CA GLY A 69 11.30 20.12 -7.02
C GLY A 69 11.01 21.37 -7.84
N THR A 70 10.64 21.23 -9.12
CA THR A 70 10.14 22.37 -9.89
C THR A 70 8.63 22.26 -10.11
N THR A 71 7.93 23.39 -10.18
CA THR A 71 6.49 23.48 -10.54
C THR A 71 6.17 22.89 -11.93
N LEU A 72 7.19 22.54 -12.71
CA LEU A 72 7.10 21.92 -14.03
C LEU A 72 6.89 20.40 -13.97
N ASP A 73 7.05 19.74 -12.80
CA ASP A 73 6.99 18.28 -12.69
C ASP A 73 5.56 17.72 -12.57
N ALA A 74 4.59 18.52 -12.15
CA ALA A 74 3.21 18.07 -11.97
C ALA A 74 2.50 17.62 -13.28
N PRO A 75 2.62 18.34 -14.41
CA PRO A 75 2.11 17.85 -15.71
C PRO A 75 2.81 16.59 -16.20
N ALA A 76 4.13 16.48 -15.98
CA ALA A 76 4.92 15.33 -16.41
C ALA A 76 4.56 14.07 -15.61
N LEU A 77 4.31 14.19 -14.31
CA LEU A 77 3.80 13.08 -13.50
C LEU A 77 2.40 12.66 -13.96
N SER A 78 1.51 13.62 -14.23
CA SER A 78 0.17 13.32 -14.75
C SER A 78 0.24 12.51 -16.06
N ALA A 79 1.16 12.87 -16.97
CA ALA A 79 1.38 12.11 -18.21
C ALA A 79 1.91 10.70 -17.94
N ARG A 80 2.88 10.52 -17.05
CA ARG A 80 3.38 9.19 -16.68
C ARG A 80 2.34 8.35 -15.95
N MET A 81 1.46 8.97 -15.16
CA MET A 81 0.33 8.29 -14.53
C MET A 81 -0.66 7.76 -15.57
N PHE A 82 -0.87 8.43 -16.70
CA PHE A 82 -1.70 7.85 -17.76
C PHE A 82 -1.07 6.62 -18.42
N SER A 83 0.26 6.52 -18.43
CA SER A 83 0.95 5.36 -19.01
C SER A 83 0.67 4.05 -18.24
N VAL A 84 0.26 4.12 -16.97
CA VAL A 84 -0.05 2.92 -16.14
C VAL A 84 -1.19 2.06 -16.73
N PHE A 85 -2.04 2.66 -17.55
CA PHE A 85 -3.14 1.98 -18.22
C PHE A 85 -2.70 1.18 -19.45
N GLU A 86 -1.48 1.40 -19.96
CA GLU A 86 -0.93 0.62 -21.05
C GLU A 86 -0.57 -0.80 -20.61
N GLU A 87 -0.85 -1.80 -21.45
CA GLU A 87 -0.46 -3.19 -21.19
C GLU A 87 1.06 -3.37 -21.10
N SER A 88 1.81 -2.49 -21.76
CA SER A 88 3.28 -2.45 -21.76
C SER A 88 3.86 -2.36 -20.34
N MET A 89 3.14 -1.75 -19.39
CA MET A 89 3.53 -1.56 -18.00
C MET A 89 3.46 -2.83 -17.15
N GLY A 90 2.87 -3.91 -17.68
CA GLY A 90 2.68 -5.15 -16.95
C GLY A 90 1.76 -4.97 -15.75
N ARG A 91 2.10 -5.62 -14.63
CA ARG A 91 1.43 -5.42 -13.35
C ARG A 91 1.78 -4.04 -12.80
N VAL A 92 0.84 -3.38 -12.14
CA VAL A 92 1.01 -2.04 -11.59
C VAL A 92 0.61 -2.03 -10.13
N ILE A 93 1.47 -1.49 -9.28
CA ILE A 93 1.16 -1.17 -7.88
C ILE A 93 1.24 0.35 -7.75
N ILE A 94 0.21 0.96 -7.17
CA ILE A 94 0.14 2.40 -6.91
C ILE A 94 0.09 2.60 -5.40
N ASP A 95 1.17 3.13 -4.82
CA ASP A 95 1.18 3.61 -3.43
C ASP A 95 0.52 4.99 -3.41
N VAL A 96 -0.71 5.05 -2.89
CA VAL A 96 -1.57 6.23 -2.96
C VAL A 96 -1.15 7.30 -1.94
N GLY A 97 -0.37 6.93 -0.92
CA GLY A 97 -0.15 7.79 0.25
C GLY A 97 -1.32 7.71 1.23
N GLY A 98 -1.11 8.30 2.42
CA GLY A 98 -1.96 8.08 3.59
C GLY A 98 -2.85 9.23 4.00
N ASP A 99 -2.94 10.26 3.18
CA ASP A 99 -3.63 11.49 3.48
C ASP A 99 -4.66 11.85 2.40
N ASP A 100 -5.49 12.85 2.73
CA ASP A 100 -6.52 13.36 1.83
C ASP A 100 -5.96 13.83 0.49
N ALA A 101 -4.71 14.31 0.47
CA ALA A 101 -4.06 14.81 -0.72
C ALA A 101 -3.76 13.69 -1.72
N GLY A 102 -3.15 12.59 -1.27
CA GLY A 102 -2.87 11.41 -2.10
C GLY A 102 -4.15 10.76 -2.64
N ALA A 103 -5.15 10.59 -1.77
CA ALA A 103 -6.47 10.06 -2.17
C ALA A 103 -7.17 10.98 -3.19
N THR A 104 -7.12 12.30 -2.98
CA THR A 104 -7.71 13.28 -3.92
C THR A 104 -6.98 13.29 -5.26
N ALA A 105 -5.64 13.17 -5.27
CA ALA A 105 -4.84 13.11 -6.49
C ALA A 105 -5.21 11.88 -7.33
N LEU A 106 -5.39 10.72 -6.67
CA LEU A 106 -5.85 9.48 -7.30
C LEU A 106 -7.25 9.64 -7.93
N GLY A 107 -8.14 10.43 -7.32
CA GLY A 107 -9.50 10.62 -7.80
C GLY A 107 -9.63 11.17 -9.22
N ARG A 108 -8.57 11.81 -9.75
CA ARG A 108 -8.48 12.26 -11.15
C ARG A 108 -8.48 11.11 -12.15
N PHE A 109 -8.06 9.92 -11.73
CA PHE A 109 -7.95 8.70 -12.54
C PHE A 109 -9.09 7.71 -12.27
N SER A 110 -10.06 8.08 -11.44
CA SER A 110 -11.14 7.19 -10.99
C SER A 110 -11.91 6.53 -12.13
N ARG A 111 -12.22 7.28 -13.19
CA ARG A 111 -12.92 6.74 -14.37
C ARG A 111 -12.09 5.65 -15.07
N GLN A 112 -10.83 5.96 -15.39
CA GLN A 112 -9.94 5.04 -16.10
C GLN A 112 -9.63 3.78 -15.26
N LEU A 113 -9.49 3.94 -13.94
CA LEU A 113 -9.32 2.82 -13.02
C LEU A 113 -10.55 1.91 -13.00
N ASN A 114 -11.76 2.47 -12.92
CA ASN A 114 -13.01 1.70 -13.01
C ASN A 114 -13.15 0.96 -14.35
N GLU A 115 -12.84 1.63 -15.47
CA GLU A 115 -12.87 1.04 -16.82
C GLU A 115 -11.84 -0.09 -16.99
N SER A 116 -10.64 0.09 -16.44
CA SER A 116 -9.55 -0.91 -16.53
C SER A 116 -9.71 -2.08 -15.55
N GLY A 117 -10.45 -1.87 -14.47
CA GLY A 117 -10.52 -2.77 -13.34
C GLY A 117 -9.28 -2.70 -12.44
N TYR A 118 -9.50 -2.58 -11.14
CA TYR A 118 -8.45 -2.50 -10.12
C TYR A 118 -8.81 -3.32 -8.88
N ASP A 119 -7.80 -3.62 -8.06
CA ASP A 119 -7.97 -3.94 -6.64
C ASP A 119 -7.46 -2.77 -5.80
N MET A 120 -8.14 -2.45 -4.71
CA MET A 120 -7.73 -1.40 -3.79
C MET A 120 -7.66 -1.97 -2.37
N LEU A 121 -6.44 -2.05 -1.85
CA LEU A 121 -6.12 -2.65 -0.58
C LEU A 121 -5.94 -1.57 0.48
N CYS A 122 -6.81 -1.57 1.48
CA CYS A 122 -6.68 -0.67 2.62
C CYS A 122 -5.79 -1.31 3.69
N VAL A 123 -4.63 -0.71 3.93
CA VAL A 123 -3.64 -1.15 4.91
C VAL A 123 -3.95 -0.49 6.26
N ILE A 124 -4.35 -1.31 7.22
CA ILE A 124 -4.70 -0.89 8.58
C ILE A 124 -3.60 -1.29 9.58
N ASN A 125 -3.50 -0.55 10.68
CA ASN A 125 -2.57 -0.84 11.76
C ASN A 125 -3.21 -0.44 13.09
N LYS A 126 -3.55 -1.45 13.90
CA LYS A 126 -4.17 -1.32 15.24
C LYS A 126 -3.41 -0.38 16.18
N TYR A 127 -2.09 -0.27 16.00
CA TYR A 127 -1.22 0.50 16.89
C TYR A 127 -1.05 1.96 16.46
N ARG A 128 -1.79 2.41 15.44
CA ARG A 128 -1.85 3.81 15.06
C ARG A 128 -3.02 4.50 15.73
N LYS A 129 -2.75 5.69 16.28
CA LYS A 129 -3.78 6.57 16.85
C LYS A 129 -4.83 6.88 15.77
N PHE A 130 -6.07 7.10 16.20
CA PHE A 130 -7.22 7.47 15.35
C PHE A 130 -7.71 6.38 14.39
N ILE A 131 -7.06 5.21 14.35
CA ILE A 131 -7.55 4.01 13.68
C ILE A 131 -7.33 2.78 14.55
N SER A 132 -7.32 2.96 15.87
CA SER A 132 -6.94 1.93 16.84
C SER A 132 -8.07 0.96 17.17
N ASP A 133 -9.31 1.33 16.86
CA ASP A 133 -10.48 0.45 16.88
C ASP A 133 -11.07 0.22 15.47
N PRO A 134 -11.84 -0.87 15.29
CA PRO A 134 -12.36 -1.25 13.98
C PRO A 134 -13.27 -0.21 13.33
N GLU A 135 -14.09 0.47 14.12
CA GLU A 135 -15.03 1.49 13.67
C GLU A 135 -14.28 2.72 13.12
N GLU A 136 -13.29 3.23 13.85
CA GLU A 136 -12.39 4.30 13.39
C GLU A 136 -11.71 3.94 12.05
N ALA A 137 -11.25 2.69 11.91
CA ALA A 137 -10.61 2.24 10.67
C ALA A 137 -11.58 2.19 9.48
N VAL A 138 -12.86 1.87 9.71
CA VAL A 138 -13.90 1.88 8.66
C VAL A 138 -14.30 3.30 8.28
N GLU A 139 -14.39 4.22 9.25
CA GLU A 139 -14.63 5.64 8.99
C GLU A 139 -13.51 6.23 8.12
N MET A 140 -12.25 5.98 8.47
CA MET A 140 -11.08 6.38 7.67
C MET A 140 -11.13 5.80 6.24
N LEU A 141 -11.53 4.55 6.09
CA LEU A 141 -11.71 3.95 4.77
C LEU A 141 -12.79 4.70 3.97
N ALA A 142 -13.93 5.02 4.58
CA ALA A 142 -15.00 5.75 3.91
C ALA A 142 -14.58 7.15 3.45
N GLU A 143 -13.75 7.85 4.24
CA GLU A 143 -13.16 9.14 3.86
C GLU A 143 -12.24 9.02 2.64
N ILE A 144 -11.36 8.01 2.62
CA ILE A 144 -10.47 7.75 1.48
C ILE A 144 -11.30 7.43 0.22
N GLU A 145 -12.30 6.57 0.33
CA GLU A 145 -13.18 6.21 -0.79
C GLU A 145 -13.92 7.43 -1.35
N ALA A 146 -14.42 8.32 -0.48
CA ALA A 146 -15.08 9.54 -0.87
C ALA A 146 -14.12 10.49 -1.61
N ALA A 147 -12.90 10.66 -1.12
CA ALA A 147 -11.89 11.53 -1.72
C ALA A 147 -11.45 11.03 -3.11
N CYS A 148 -11.17 9.73 -3.25
CA CYS A 148 -10.69 9.16 -4.51
C CYS A 148 -11.80 8.70 -5.46
N ARG A 149 -13.06 8.64 -5.01
CA ARG A 149 -14.22 8.14 -5.79
C ARG A 149 -14.01 6.71 -6.30
N LEU A 150 -13.32 5.90 -5.50
CA LEU A 150 -13.09 4.47 -5.73
C LEU A 150 -13.53 3.68 -4.50
N LYS A 151 -13.73 2.39 -4.68
CA LYS A 151 -14.07 1.45 -3.61
C LYS A 151 -12.92 0.50 -3.31
N ALA A 152 -12.64 0.29 -2.03
CA ALA A 152 -11.72 -0.74 -1.59
C ALA A 152 -12.27 -2.13 -1.92
N THR A 153 -11.36 -3.06 -2.16
CA THR A 153 -11.67 -4.45 -2.49
C THR A 153 -11.12 -5.44 -1.47
N GLY A 154 -10.34 -4.96 -0.49
CA GLY A 154 -9.81 -5.78 0.58
C GLY A 154 -9.09 -5.00 1.67
N ILE A 155 -8.99 -5.62 2.84
CA ILE A 155 -8.26 -5.13 3.99
C ILE A 155 -6.93 -5.88 4.13
N VAL A 156 -5.87 -5.17 4.47
CA VAL A 156 -4.56 -5.73 4.81
C VAL A 156 -4.23 -5.32 6.24
N ASN A 157 -4.08 -6.31 7.12
CA ASN A 157 -3.63 -6.06 8.48
C ASN A 157 -2.11 -5.93 8.52
N ASN A 158 -1.61 -4.72 8.71
CA ASN A 158 -0.20 -4.44 8.93
C ASN A 158 0.03 -3.80 10.30
N SER A 159 -0.52 -4.43 11.34
CA SER A 159 -0.37 -3.97 12.72
C SER A 159 1.05 -4.24 13.22
N HIS A 160 1.87 -3.18 13.26
CA HIS A 160 3.27 -3.24 13.68
C HIS A 160 3.62 -2.09 14.64
N LEU A 161 4.62 -2.34 15.49
CA LEU A 161 5.28 -1.35 16.36
C LEU A 161 6.69 -0.97 15.83
N GLY A 162 6.92 -1.18 14.54
CA GLY A 162 8.20 -0.91 13.89
C GLY A 162 9.23 -1.95 14.31
N ALA A 163 10.43 -1.52 14.73
CA ALA A 163 11.49 -2.43 15.17
C ALA A 163 11.11 -3.25 16.43
N GLN A 164 10.10 -2.81 17.19
CA GLN A 164 9.65 -3.48 18.42
C GLN A 164 8.55 -4.52 18.18
N THR A 165 8.15 -4.76 16.92
CA THR A 165 7.05 -5.68 16.59
C THR A 165 7.38 -7.11 16.99
N THR A 166 6.53 -7.73 17.81
CA THR A 166 6.64 -9.14 18.19
C THR A 166 5.56 -9.99 17.51
N ALA A 167 5.72 -11.32 17.52
CA ALA A 167 4.67 -12.24 17.07
C ALA A 167 3.37 -12.06 17.88
N GLN A 168 3.48 -11.78 19.18
CA GLN A 168 2.32 -11.58 20.05
C GLN A 168 1.52 -10.33 19.67
N ASP A 169 2.19 -9.25 19.26
CA ASP A 169 1.53 -8.04 18.77
C ASP A 169 0.68 -8.35 17.53
N ILE A 170 1.27 -9.09 16.59
CA ILE A 170 0.58 -9.47 15.35
C ILE A 170 -0.64 -10.35 15.66
N LEU A 171 -0.50 -11.36 16.53
CA LEU A 171 -1.64 -12.19 16.97
C LEU A 171 -2.73 -11.36 17.65
N ALA A 172 -2.35 -10.42 18.51
CA ALA A 172 -3.28 -9.55 19.22
C ALA A 172 -4.02 -8.56 18.30
N SER A 173 -3.54 -8.38 17.06
CA SER A 173 -4.19 -7.53 16.06
C SER A 173 -5.21 -8.26 15.19
N VAL A 174 -5.16 -9.60 15.11
CA VAL A 174 -6.03 -10.38 14.22
C VAL A 174 -7.52 -10.13 14.48
N PRO A 175 -8.04 -10.16 15.72
CA PRO A 175 -9.46 -9.90 15.97
C PRO A 175 -9.90 -8.48 15.58
N TYR A 176 -9.01 -7.50 15.71
CA TYR A 176 -9.26 -6.13 15.25
C TYR A 176 -9.43 -6.12 13.72
N ALA A 177 -8.51 -6.76 13.00
CA ALA A 177 -8.54 -6.76 11.54
C ALA A 177 -9.72 -7.55 10.96
N GLU A 178 -10.06 -8.69 11.57
CA GLU A 178 -11.26 -9.46 11.22
C GLU A 178 -12.51 -8.62 11.41
N LYS A 179 -12.62 -7.90 12.53
CA LYS A 179 -13.77 -7.02 12.79
C LYS A 179 -13.83 -5.84 11.82
N THR A 180 -12.70 -5.21 11.52
CA THR A 180 -12.65 -4.13 10.51
C THR A 180 -13.09 -4.63 9.13
N ALA A 181 -12.62 -5.81 8.72
CA ALA A 181 -13.00 -6.43 7.45
C ALA A 181 -14.50 -6.78 7.41
N GLU A 182 -15.03 -7.33 8.50
CA GLU A 182 -16.47 -7.60 8.67
C GLU A 182 -17.31 -6.33 8.54
N LEU A 183 -16.98 -5.28 9.30
CA LEU A 183 -17.70 -4.00 9.29
C LEU A 183 -17.63 -3.31 7.92
N ALA A 184 -16.48 -3.38 7.24
CA ALA A 184 -16.31 -2.86 5.88
C ALA A 184 -17.01 -3.74 4.82
N SER A 185 -17.48 -4.94 5.17
CA SER A 185 -17.96 -5.95 4.21
C SER A 185 -16.92 -6.28 3.14
N LEU A 186 -15.65 -6.36 3.53
CA LEU A 186 -14.50 -6.64 2.66
C LEU A 186 -13.75 -7.88 3.15
N PRO A 187 -13.04 -8.60 2.26
CA PRO A 187 -12.18 -9.69 2.68
C PRO A 187 -10.94 -9.17 3.41
N LEU A 188 -10.52 -9.87 4.47
CA LEU A 188 -9.18 -9.73 5.05
C LEU A 188 -8.18 -10.48 4.16
N VAL A 189 -7.50 -9.75 3.27
CA VAL A 189 -6.63 -10.30 2.23
C VAL A 189 -5.42 -10.98 2.82
N CYS A 190 -4.75 -10.32 3.77
CA CYS A 190 -3.63 -10.90 4.51
C CYS A 190 -3.36 -10.16 5.81
N THR A 191 -2.61 -10.84 6.69
CA THR A 191 -1.93 -10.23 7.83
C THR A 191 -0.44 -10.26 7.59
N THR A 192 0.20 -9.10 7.58
CA THR A 192 1.64 -9.00 7.35
C THR A 192 2.42 -9.20 8.64
N ALA A 193 3.62 -9.78 8.50
CA ALA A 193 4.55 -9.97 9.61
C ALA A 193 5.99 -9.74 9.12
N PRO A 194 6.85 -9.05 9.88
CA PRO A 194 8.28 -9.06 9.60
C PRO A 194 8.79 -10.50 9.51
N LYS A 195 9.59 -10.82 8.49
CA LYS A 195 10.14 -12.18 8.32
C LYS A 195 10.87 -12.71 9.56
N SER A 196 11.43 -11.82 10.38
CA SER A 196 12.11 -12.17 11.63
C SER A 196 11.21 -12.82 12.69
N VAL A 197 9.88 -12.61 12.62
CA VAL A 197 8.90 -13.17 13.57
C VAL A 197 7.84 -14.04 12.88
N ALA A 198 7.85 -14.12 11.54
CA ALA A 198 6.82 -14.80 10.77
C ALA A 198 6.73 -16.32 11.07
N SER A 199 7.85 -16.99 11.32
CA SER A 199 7.86 -18.43 11.62
C SER A 199 7.08 -18.79 12.90
N GLU A 200 6.96 -17.86 13.85
CA GLU A 200 6.18 -18.06 15.09
C GLU A 200 4.66 -18.00 14.86
N LEU A 201 4.24 -17.49 13.70
CA LEU A 201 2.85 -17.24 13.32
C LEU A 201 2.31 -18.27 12.32
N GLU A 202 3.20 -19.06 11.72
CA GLU A 202 2.82 -20.13 10.78
C GLU A 202 1.85 -21.12 11.45
N GLY A 203 0.76 -21.44 10.76
CA GLY A 203 -0.31 -22.31 11.27
C GLY A 203 -1.24 -21.65 12.31
N LYS A 204 -0.94 -20.43 12.76
CA LYS A 204 -1.81 -19.64 13.66
C LYS A 204 -2.61 -18.57 12.92
N ILE A 205 -2.05 -18.06 11.82
CA ILE A 205 -2.69 -17.08 10.93
C ILE A 205 -2.73 -17.69 9.53
N GLU A 206 -3.93 -17.94 9.00
CA GLU A 206 -4.12 -18.63 7.71
C GLU A 206 -3.58 -17.81 6.53
N ASN A 207 -3.84 -16.50 6.54
CA ASN A 207 -3.46 -15.55 5.48
C ASN A 207 -2.19 -14.75 5.84
N LEU A 208 -1.22 -15.41 6.47
CA LEU A 208 0.06 -14.78 6.84
C LEU A 208 0.85 -14.35 5.60
N CYS A 209 1.32 -13.11 5.59
CA CYS A 209 2.13 -12.52 4.53
C CYS A 209 3.47 -12.01 5.10
N PRO A 210 4.54 -12.83 5.06
CA PRO A 210 5.85 -12.41 5.52
C PRO A 210 6.41 -11.27 4.65
N VAL A 211 6.87 -10.18 5.28
CA VAL A 211 7.42 -9.00 4.61
C VAL A 211 8.81 -8.65 5.12
N ASP A 212 9.65 -8.14 4.21
CA ASP A 212 10.90 -7.47 4.57
C ASP A 212 10.58 -6.06 5.13
N VAL A 213 11.29 -5.64 6.19
CA VAL A 213 11.21 -4.27 6.73
C VAL A 213 12.24 -3.42 6.00
N LEU A 214 11.83 -2.90 4.84
CA LEU A 214 12.66 -2.14 3.91
C LEU A 214 12.71 -0.67 4.29
N VAL A 215 11.55 -0.12 4.68
CA VAL A 215 11.43 1.29 5.05
C VAL A 215 11.98 1.49 6.46
N LYS A 216 13.12 2.17 6.57
CA LYS A 216 13.76 2.48 7.85
C LYS A 216 13.31 3.84 8.34
N LEU A 217 12.93 3.92 9.62
CA LEU A 217 12.65 5.19 10.29
C LEU A 217 13.97 5.98 10.42
N PRO A 218 13.96 7.32 10.27
CA PRO A 218 15.17 8.14 10.32
C PRO A 218 15.79 8.27 11.72
N TRP A 219 15.32 7.49 12.71
CA TRP A 219 15.80 7.49 14.09
C TRP A 219 16.07 6.07 14.59
#